data_AF-A0A023F7Z8-F1
#
_entry.id   AF-A0A023F7Z8-F1
#
_cell.length_a   1.000
_cell.length_b   1.000
_cell.length_c   1.000
_cell.angle_alpha   90.00
_cell.angle_beta   90.00
_cell.angle_gamma   90.00
#
_symmetry.space_group_name_H-M   'P 1'
#
loop_
_entity.id
_entity.type
_entity.pdbx_description
1 polymer ?
#
loop_
_entity_poly.entity_id
_entity_poly.type
_entity_poly.pdbx_seq_one_letter_code
_entity_poly.pdbx_strand_id
1 'polypeptide(L)'
;MDLFKKGWFTEVYDMCPGMTLSIQIDKVLHHEVSKYQDILLLETKNYGRVLVLDGIIQCTEFDEFSYQEMISFLPLCCHPNPKKVLIVGGGDGGVAREVVKHPSVELVEQVEIDERVINLCKEYLPSMAVGFTHPKLKLHVADGFAFMKSRLQNYDVIITDSSDPIGPAVPLFQQEYFQLMKNALKPEGIVCSQASNPWSKTKEFVDVHRVCKQMFPSNGFAYTTVPTYPNGIIGFVLGSLNKETNFNEPIRIFTEEELTAMKMKFYNEDVHRAAFSLPNFMRKALKEC
;
A
#
# COMPACT_ATOMS: atom_id res chain seq x y z
N MET A 1 23.77 -10.17 9.67
CA MET A 1 23.64 -9.89 11.11
C MET A 1 22.59 -10.84 11.65
N ASP A 2 22.76 -11.39 12.86
CA ASP A 2 21.66 -12.12 13.50
C ASP A 2 20.49 -11.14 13.70
N LEU A 3 19.43 -11.30 12.91
CA LEU A 3 18.20 -10.49 12.99
C LEU A 3 17.55 -10.62 14.38
N PHE A 4 17.88 -11.70 15.11
CA PHE A 4 17.40 -11.98 16.45
C PHE A 4 18.51 -11.79 17.47
N LYS A 5 18.49 -10.68 18.23
CA LYS A 5 19.43 -10.47 19.34
C LYS A 5 18.66 -10.23 20.63
N LYS A 6 18.82 -11.13 21.61
CA LYS A 6 18.23 -11.02 22.96
C LYS A 6 16.68 -10.85 22.97
N GLY A 7 15.96 -11.53 22.08
CA GLY A 7 14.49 -11.43 22.00
C GLY A 7 13.98 -10.16 21.31
N TRP A 8 14.82 -9.51 20.50
CA TRP A 8 14.44 -8.43 19.60
C TRP A 8 14.63 -8.88 18.16
N PHE A 9 13.68 -8.53 17.30
CA PHE A 9 13.83 -8.54 15.86
C PHE A 9 14.30 -7.15 15.40
N THR A 10 15.36 -7.07 14.63
CA THR A 10 15.88 -5.81 14.07
C THR A 10 15.74 -5.81 12.56
N GLU A 11 14.92 -4.90 12.03
CA GLU A 11 14.85 -4.62 10.60
C GLU A 11 16.10 -3.83 10.19
N VAL A 12 16.86 -4.41 9.26
CA VAL A 12 18.02 -3.76 8.64
C VAL A 12 17.63 -3.41 7.22
N TYR A 13 17.54 -2.11 6.94
CA TYR A 13 17.03 -1.59 5.68
C TYR A 13 18.10 -0.83 4.91
N ASP A 14 18.54 -1.40 3.78
CA ASP A 14 19.65 -0.88 3.00
C ASP A 14 19.38 0.52 2.41
N MET A 15 18.11 0.89 2.22
CA MET A 15 17.74 2.23 1.72
C MET A 15 17.81 3.32 2.80
N CYS A 16 17.98 2.94 4.07
CA CYS A 16 18.21 3.83 5.20
C CYS A 16 19.43 3.39 6.05
N PRO A 17 20.65 3.41 5.47
CA PRO A 17 21.82 2.83 6.12
C PRO A 17 22.21 3.63 7.37
N GLY A 18 22.44 2.91 8.48
CA GLY A 18 22.81 3.48 9.78
C GLY A 18 21.62 3.76 10.70
N MET A 19 20.39 3.49 10.25
CA MET A 19 19.18 3.54 11.08
C MET A 19 18.45 2.20 10.98
N THR A 20 17.94 1.70 12.10
CA THR A 20 17.21 0.42 12.16
C THR A 20 16.05 0.54 13.13
N LEU A 21 14.94 -0.12 12.83
CA LEU A 21 13.88 -0.37 13.80
C LEU A 21 14.13 -1.71 14.50
N SER A 22 13.93 -1.76 15.81
CA SER A 22 13.93 -3.04 16.55
C SER A 22 12.66 -3.18 17.35
N ILE A 23 12.01 -4.33 17.21
CA ILE A 23 10.76 -4.67 17.91
C ILE A 23 11.02 -5.87 18.82
N GLN A 24 10.59 -5.76 20.08
CA GLN A 24 10.72 -6.86 21.02
C GLN A 24 9.72 -7.98 20.69
N ILE A 25 10.24 -9.19 20.50
CA ILE A 25 9.42 -10.36 20.17
C ILE A 25 9.15 -11.23 21.38
N ASP A 26 7.98 -11.86 21.40
CA ASP A 26 7.65 -12.95 22.32
C ASP A 26 8.03 -14.29 21.70
N LYS A 27 7.55 -14.55 20.48
CA LYS A 27 7.80 -15.81 19.77
C LYS A 27 7.86 -15.63 18.26
N VAL A 28 8.64 -16.49 17.60
CA VAL A 28 8.54 -16.72 16.16
C VAL A 28 7.36 -17.65 15.95
N LEU A 29 6.33 -17.17 15.23
CA LEU A 29 5.12 -17.93 14.92
C LEU A 29 5.38 -18.88 13.75
N HIS A 30 6.03 -18.36 12.71
CA HIS A 30 6.33 -19.11 11.49
C HIS A 30 7.57 -18.54 10.82
N HIS A 31 8.36 -19.39 10.18
CA HIS A 31 9.46 -18.98 9.31
C HIS A 31 9.58 -19.98 8.16
N GLU A 32 9.50 -19.50 6.92
CA GLU A 32 9.74 -20.31 5.72
C GLU A 32 10.30 -19.46 4.59
N VAL A 33 10.91 -20.11 3.61
CA VAL A 33 11.27 -19.48 2.33
C VAL A 33 10.30 -20.02 1.28
N SER A 34 9.52 -19.14 0.67
CA SER A 34 8.61 -19.48 -0.43
C SER A 34 9.37 -19.56 -1.76
N LYS A 35 8.65 -19.69 -2.87
CA LYS A 35 9.24 -19.58 -4.21
C LYS A 35 9.81 -18.17 -4.49
N TYR A 36 9.33 -17.15 -3.77
CA TYR A 36 9.57 -15.75 -4.09
C TYR A 36 10.42 -15.02 -3.05
N GLN A 37 10.25 -15.33 -1.76
CA GLN A 37 10.81 -14.53 -0.66
C GLN A 37 10.92 -15.32 0.66
N ASP A 38 11.72 -14.82 1.60
CA ASP A 38 11.74 -15.24 2.99
C ASP A 38 10.51 -14.67 3.72
N ILE A 39 9.75 -15.52 4.41
CA ILE A 39 8.52 -15.15 5.11
C ILE A 39 8.67 -15.47 6.59
N LEU A 40 8.51 -14.44 7.42
CA LEU A 40 8.64 -14.55 8.87
C LEU A 40 7.41 -13.91 9.54
N LEU A 41 6.73 -14.70 10.37
CA LEU A 41 5.64 -14.22 11.23
C LEU A 41 6.11 -14.21 12.68
N LEU A 42 5.94 -13.06 13.33
CA LEU A 42 6.37 -12.84 14.70
C LEU A 42 5.18 -12.45 15.56
N GLU A 43 5.20 -12.88 16.82
CA GLU A 43 4.36 -12.28 17.86
C GLU A 43 5.24 -11.36 18.70
N THR A 44 4.84 -10.10 18.82
CA THR A 44 5.58 -9.10 19.60
C THR A 44 5.08 -9.05 21.03
N LYS A 45 5.87 -8.43 21.92
CA LYS A 45 5.44 -8.24 23.32
C LYS A 45 4.26 -7.29 23.48
N ASN A 46 4.15 -6.24 22.66
CA ASN A 46 3.20 -5.13 22.87
C ASN A 46 2.51 -4.61 21.59
N TYR A 47 2.90 -5.09 20.41
CA TYR A 47 2.47 -4.54 19.10
C TYR A 47 1.72 -5.57 18.24
N GLY A 48 1.21 -6.64 18.86
CA GLY A 48 0.52 -7.72 18.17
C GLY A 48 1.45 -8.53 17.27
N ARG A 49 0.88 -9.11 16.21
CA ARG A 49 1.62 -9.92 15.25
C ARG A 49 2.18 -9.08 14.11
N VAL A 50 3.28 -9.56 13.54
CA VAL A 50 4.07 -8.87 12.51
C VAL A 50 4.35 -9.80 11.36
N LEU A 51 4.11 -9.33 10.14
CA LEU A 51 4.58 -9.95 8.90
C LEU A 51 5.89 -9.29 8.49
N VAL A 52 6.90 -10.11 8.24
CA VAL A 52 8.19 -9.71 7.69
C VAL A 52 8.44 -10.50 6.42
N LEU A 53 8.80 -9.80 5.34
CA LEU A 53 9.17 -10.39 4.05
C LEU A 53 10.58 -9.92 3.67
N ASP A 54 11.46 -10.86 3.33
CA ASP A 54 12.88 -10.60 3.02
C ASP A 54 13.58 -9.71 4.08
N GLY A 55 13.21 -9.90 5.36
CA GLY A 55 13.75 -9.14 6.49
C GLY A 55 13.16 -7.75 6.70
N ILE A 56 12.19 -7.32 5.87
CA ILE A 56 11.50 -6.03 5.94
C ILE A 56 10.10 -6.19 6.51
N ILE A 57 9.72 -5.36 7.48
CA ILE A 57 8.41 -5.35 8.11
C ILE A 57 7.38 -4.86 7.08
N GLN A 58 6.40 -5.70 6.79
CA GLN A 58 5.32 -5.35 5.87
C GLN A 58 4.10 -4.78 6.59
N CYS A 59 3.77 -5.32 7.78
CA CYS A 59 2.66 -4.80 8.58
C CYS A 59 2.75 -5.30 10.03
N THR A 60 2.17 -4.51 10.94
CA THR A 60 1.92 -4.93 12.33
C THR A 60 0.47 -4.71 12.69
N GLU A 61 -0.13 -5.58 13.50
CA GLU A 61 -1.51 -5.40 13.97
C GLU A 61 -1.72 -4.10 14.76
N PHE A 62 -0.63 -3.50 15.25
CA PHE A 62 -0.67 -2.26 15.99
C PHE A 62 -0.97 -1.03 15.13
N ASP A 63 -0.39 -0.92 13.93
CA ASP A 63 -0.42 0.31 13.13
C ASP A 63 -0.76 0.14 11.65
N GLU A 64 -1.02 -1.09 11.18
CA GLU A 64 -1.42 -1.40 9.81
C GLU A 64 -2.52 -0.49 9.27
N PHE A 65 -3.46 -0.10 10.15
CA PHE A 65 -4.64 0.65 9.77
C PHE A 65 -4.30 2.02 9.19
N SER A 66 -3.17 2.63 9.58
CA SER A 66 -2.76 3.91 9.00
C SER A 66 -2.42 3.75 7.52
N TYR A 67 -1.64 2.73 7.17
CA TYR A 67 -1.28 2.47 5.78
C TYR A 67 -2.49 1.99 4.98
N GLN A 68 -3.22 0.99 5.48
CA GLN A 68 -4.31 0.35 4.77
C GLN A 68 -5.48 1.29 4.50
N GLU A 69 -5.87 2.10 5.50
CA GLU A 69 -6.92 3.09 5.30
C GLU A 69 -6.48 4.17 4.31
N MET A 70 -5.25 4.67 4.40
CA MET A 70 -4.76 5.74 3.53
C MET A 70 -4.60 5.28 2.07
N ILE A 71 -3.91 4.17 1.82
CA ILE A 71 -3.70 3.68 0.43
C ILE A 71 -5.02 3.34 -0.26
N SER A 72 -6.04 2.95 0.51
CA SER A 72 -7.38 2.64 0.01
C SER A 72 -8.24 3.89 -0.18
N PHE A 73 -8.40 4.72 0.85
CA PHE A 73 -9.38 5.81 0.83
C PHE A 73 -8.89 7.07 0.11
N LEU A 74 -7.57 7.30 0.00
CA LEU A 74 -7.04 8.39 -0.82
C LEU A 74 -7.57 8.33 -2.27
N PRO A 75 -7.39 7.23 -3.03
CA PRO A 75 -7.92 7.17 -4.40
C PRO A 75 -9.44 7.01 -4.45
N LEU A 76 -10.04 6.23 -3.54
CA LEU A 76 -11.49 5.98 -3.56
C LEU A 76 -12.30 7.26 -3.34
N CYS A 77 -11.86 8.14 -2.44
CA CYS A 77 -12.58 9.38 -2.14
C CYS A 77 -12.35 10.47 -3.19
N CYS A 78 -11.33 10.34 -4.04
CA CYS A 78 -11.09 11.23 -5.17
C CYS A 78 -11.75 10.77 -6.47
N HIS A 79 -12.26 9.53 -6.53
CA HIS A 79 -13.00 9.03 -7.68
C HIS A 79 -14.51 9.30 -7.49
N PRO A 80 -15.24 9.81 -8.51
CA PRO A 80 -16.65 10.16 -8.34
C PRO A 80 -17.56 8.95 -8.07
N ASN A 81 -17.21 7.77 -8.60
CA ASN A 81 -17.98 6.54 -8.40
C ASN A 81 -17.14 5.25 -8.57
N PRO A 82 -16.26 4.90 -7.62
CA PRO A 82 -15.33 3.78 -7.79
C PRO A 82 -16.05 2.43 -7.61
N LYS A 83 -16.42 1.77 -8.72
CA LYS A 83 -17.17 0.51 -8.69
C LYS A 83 -16.30 -0.74 -8.76
N LYS A 84 -15.30 -0.73 -9.64
CA LYS A 84 -14.41 -1.86 -9.89
C LYS A 84 -12.97 -1.48 -9.57
N VAL A 85 -12.43 -2.12 -8.54
CA VAL A 85 -11.09 -1.83 -8.01
C VAL A 85 -10.15 -3.00 -8.28
N LEU A 86 -8.93 -2.72 -8.70
CA LEU A 86 -7.83 -3.69 -8.72
C LEU A 86 -6.87 -3.40 -7.57
N ILE A 87 -6.47 -4.43 -6.84
CA ILE A 87 -5.35 -4.40 -5.90
C ILE A 87 -4.24 -5.29 -6.47
N VAL A 88 -3.04 -4.76 -6.61
CA VAL A 88 -1.83 -5.52 -6.97
C VAL A 88 -0.97 -5.63 -5.72
N GLY A 89 -0.67 -6.87 -5.29
CA GLY A 89 -0.05 -7.17 -4.01
C GLY A 89 -1.09 -7.27 -2.89
N GLY A 90 -0.78 -6.70 -1.71
CA GLY A 90 -1.65 -6.71 -0.53
C GLY A 90 -1.90 -8.09 0.07
N GLY A 91 -0.88 -8.95 0.07
CA GLY A 91 -0.97 -10.35 0.48
C GLY A 91 -1.45 -10.61 1.91
N ASP A 92 -1.52 -9.59 2.77
CA ASP A 92 -2.15 -9.65 4.10
C ASP A 92 -3.69 -9.54 4.07
N GLY A 93 -4.25 -8.98 2.99
CA GLY A 93 -5.69 -8.83 2.77
C GLY A 93 -6.31 -7.56 3.37
N GLY A 94 -5.51 -6.74 4.02
CA GLY A 94 -5.96 -5.55 4.72
C GLY A 94 -6.43 -4.40 3.80
N VAL A 95 -5.73 -4.14 2.71
CA VAL A 95 -6.23 -3.19 1.68
C VAL A 95 -7.58 -3.65 1.12
N ALA A 96 -7.75 -4.96 0.88
CA ALA A 96 -9.06 -5.49 0.45
C ALA A 96 -10.13 -5.30 1.52
N ARG A 97 -9.80 -5.48 2.81
CA ARG A 97 -10.72 -5.19 3.94
C ARG A 97 -11.17 -3.74 3.95
N GLU A 98 -10.29 -2.79 3.62
CA GLU A 98 -10.63 -1.37 3.58
C GLU A 98 -11.43 -0.98 2.33
N VAL A 99 -10.98 -1.41 1.14
CA VAL A 99 -11.63 -1.06 -0.14
C VAL A 99 -13.11 -1.50 -0.17
N VAL A 100 -13.43 -2.68 0.37
CA VAL A 100 -14.81 -3.20 0.33
C VAL A 100 -15.80 -2.41 1.20
N LYS A 101 -15.31 -1.60 2.16
CA LYS A 101 -16.14 -0.73 3.01
C LYS A 101 -16.76 0.42 2.23
N HIS A 102 -16.11 0.88 1.16
CA HIS A 102 -16.63 1.98 0.36
C HIS A 102 -17.95 1.58 -0.33
N PRO A 103 -19.05 2.33 -0.14
CA PRO A 103 -20.39 1.88 -0.57
C PRO A 103 -20.52 1.73 -2.08
N SER A 104 -19.83 2.55 -2.87
CA SER A 104 -19.84 2.46 -4.35
C SER A 104 -19.09 1.26 -4.91
N VAL A 105 -18.20 0.63 -4.13
CA VAL A 105 -17.40 -0.50 -4.62
C VAL A 105 -18.29 -1.72 -4.76
N GLU A 106 -18.33 -2.29 -5.96
CA GLU A 106 -19.13 -3.45 -6.34
C GLU A 106 -18.25 -4.70 -6.52
N LEU A 107 -17.02 -4.53 -7.01
CA LEU A 107 -16.06 -5.63 -7.26
C LEU A 107 -14.64 -5.18 -6.93
N VAL A 108 -13.94 -6.02 -6.18
CA VAL A 108 -12.50 -5.91 -5.95
C VAL A 108 -11.84 -7.13 -6.58
N GLU A 109 -10.94 -6.93 -7.53
CA GLU A 109 -10.01 -7.98 -7.95
C GLU A 109 -8.69 -7.73 -7.24
N GLN A 110 -8.12 -8.76 -6.64
CA GLN A 110 -6.80 -8.69 -6.04
C GLN A 110 -5.89 -9.72 -6.70
N VAL A 111 -4.67 -9.31 -7.05
CA VAL A 111 -3.64 -10.20 -7.60
C VAL A 111 -2.42 -10.18 -6.70
N GLU A 112 -2.06 -11.34 -6.16
CA GLU A 112 -0.91 -11.55 -5.29
C GLU A 112 -0.04 -12.67 -5.89
N ILE A 113 1.27 -12.47 -5.91
CA ILE A 113 2.20 -13.39 -6.57
C ILE A 113 2.49 -14.62 -5.69
N ASP A 114 2.46 -14.46 -4.37
CA ASP A 114 2.87 -15.45 -3.39
C ASP A 114 1.69 -16.00 -2.58
N GLU A 115 1.21 -17.19 -2.98
CA GLU A 115 0.16 -17.92 -2.28
C GLU A 115 0.49 -18.20 -0.81
N ARG A 116 1.78 -18.34 -0.47
CA ARG A 116 2.19 -18.63 0.90
C ARG A 116 1.93 -17.45 1.82
N VAL A 117 2.15 -16.22 1.36
CA VAL A 117 1.82 -15.01 2.11
C VAL A 117 0.33 -14.97 2.42
N ILE A 118 -0.54 -15.21 1.44
CA ILE A 118 -2.01 -15.24 1.63
C ILE A 118 -2.40 -16.27 2.70
N ASN A 119 -1.90 -17.49 2.58
CA ASN A 119 -2.29 -18.59 3.46
C ASN A 119 -1.81 -18.36 4.90
N LEU A 120 -0.57 -17.88 5.08
CA LEU A 120 -0.03 -17.56 6.39
C LEU A 120 -0.73 -16.35 7.02
N CYS A 121 -1.12 -15.35 6.23
CA CYS A 121 -1.89 -14.21 6.75
C CYS A 121 -3.31 -14.62 7.17
N LYS A 122 -3.96 -15.56 6.46
CA LYS A 122 -5.25 -16.13 6.92
C LYS A 122 -5.13 -16.83 8.27
N GLU A 123 -4.01 -17.50 8.53
CA GLU A 123 -3.77 -18.21 9.78
C GLU A 123 -3.36 -17.26 10.92
N TYR A 124 -2.38 -16.39 10.66
CA TYR A 124 -1.72 -15.60 11.70
C TYR A 124 -2.20 -14.16 11.78
N LEU A 125 -2.82 -13.59 10.75
CA LEU A 125 -3.25 -12.20 10.69
C LEU A 125 -4.73 -12.05 10.29
N PRO A 126 -5.67 -12.73 10.99
CA PRO A 126 -7.07 -12.82 10.56
C PRO A 126 -7.80 -11.46 10.54
N SER A 127 -7.33 -10.49 11.32
CA SER A 127 -7.87 -9.12 11.36
C SER A 127 -7.68 -8.34 10.05
N MET A 128 -6.62 -8.66 9.29
CA MET A 128 -6.36 -8.13 7.95
C MET A 128 -6.91 -9.09 6.89
N ALA A 129 -6.61 -10.39 7.02
CA ALA A 129 -6.96 -11.42 6.06
C ALA A 129 -8.48 -11.67 5.92
N VAL A 130 -9.31 -11.12 6.80
CA VAL A 130 -10.78 -11.09 6.64
C VAL A 130 -11.19 -10.46 5.30
N GLY A 131 -10.38 -9.54 4.75
CA GLY A 131 -10.60 -8.99 3.41
C GLY A 131 -10.74 -10.07 2.33
N PHE A 132 -10.00 -11.19 2.45
CA PHE A 132 -10.05 -12.31 1.52
C PHE A 132 -11.38 -13.05 1.48
N THR A 133 -12.22 -12.88 2.50
CA THR A 133 -13.50 -13.60 2.64
C THR A 133 -14.69 -12.77 2.18
N HIS A 134 -14.48 -11.49 1.84
CA HIS A 134 -15.57 -10.61 1.48
C HIS A 134 -16.18 -10.99 0.12
N PRO A 135 -17.52 -11.03 -0.04
CA PRO A 135 -18.17 -11.49 -1.28
C PRO A 135 -17.89 -10.60 -2.51
N LYS A 136 -17.45 -9.36 -2.30
CA LYS A 136 -17.01 -8.46 -3.37
C LYS A 136 -15.60 -8.78 -3.90
N LEU A 137 -14.82 -9.61 -3.23
CA LEU A 137 -13.43 -9.88 -3.60
C LEU A 137 -13.32 -11.10 -4.54
N LYS A 138 -12.50 -10.95 -5.58
CA LYS A 138 -11.96 -12.05 -6.39
C LYS A 138 -10.44 -12.05 -6.30
N LEU A 139 -9.89 -13.06 -5.62
CA LEU A 139 -8.46 -13.24 -5.44
C LEU A 139 -7.86 -14.07 -6.58
N HIS A 140 -6.74 -13.59 -7.12
CA HIS A 140 -5.95 -14.26 -8.16
C HIS A 140 -4.53 -14.46 -7.64
N VAL A 141 -4.02 -15.70 -7.72
CA VAL A 141 -2.61 -15.98 -7.42
C VAL A 141 -1.82 -15.92 -8.73
N ALA A 142 -1.19 -14.78 -9.00
CA ALA A 142 -0.47 -14.52 -10.25
C ALA A 142 0.50 -13.34 -10.12
N ASP A 143 1.41 -13.22 -11.08
CA ASP A 143 2.23 -12.02 -11.24
C ASP A 143 1.35 -10.82 -11.67
N GLY A 144 1.40 -9.73 -10.90
CA GLY A 144 0.57 -8.54 -11.13
C GLY A 144 0.86 -7.85 -12.46
N PHE A 145 2.13 -7.83 -12.88
CA PHE A 145 2.54 -7.24 -14.16
C PHE A 145 1.94 -8.02 -15.33
N ALA A 146 2.05 -9.34 -15.34
CA ALA A 146 1.45 -10.23 -16.33
C ALA A 146 -0.08 -10.17 -16.30
N PHE A 147 -0.69 -10.14 -15.12
CA PHE A 147 -2.14 -10.04 -14.94
C PHE A 147 -2.72 -8.78 -15.61
N MET A 148 -1.98 -7.67 -15.57
CA MET A 148 -2.44 -6.39 -16.09
C MET A 148 -2.34 -6.29 -17.63
N LYS A 149 -1.43 -7.04 -18.28
CA LYS A 149 -1.20 -6.97 -19.74
C LYS A 149 -2.46 -7.18 -20.58
N SER A 150 -3.39 -8.01 -20.13
CA SER A 150 -4.62 -8.34 -20.87
C SER A 150 -5.85 -7.55 -20.42
N ARG A 151 -5.69 -6.56 -19.53
CA ARG A 151 -6.79 -5.75 -19.00
C ARG A 151 -6.73 -4.36 -19.63
N LEU A 152 -7.77 -3.99 -20.35
CA LEU A 152 -7.92 -2.67 -20.96
C LEU A 152 -9.21 -2.03 -20.47
N GLN A 153 -9.14 -0.78 -20.01
CA GLN A 153 -10.29 0.01 -19.58
C GLN A 153 -11.27 -0.74 -18.67
N ASN A 154 -10.74 -1.42 -17.66
CA ASN A 154 -11.47 -2.37 -16.84
C ASN A 154 -11.69 -1.88 -15.40
N TYR A 155 -10.83 -1.02 -14.88
CA TYR A 155 -10.86 -0.60 -13.48
C TYR A 155 -11.12 0.90 -13.32
N ASP A 156 -11.93 1.25 -12.33
CA ASP A 156 -12.16 2.64 -11.91
C ASP A 156 -11.00 3.10 -11.01
N VAL A 157 -10.49 2.20 -10.16
CA VAL A 157 -9.33 2.45 -9.30
C VAL A 157 -8.36 1.28 -9.35
N ILE A 158 -7.06 1.55 -9.42
CA ILE A 158 -5.99 0.56 -9.26
C ILE A 158 -5.12 0.97 -8.06
N ILE A 159 -4.92 0.05 -7.12
CA ILE A 159 -4.03 0.22 -5.97
C ILE A 159 -2.87 -0.76 -6.13
N THR A 160 -1.64 -0.25 -6.09
CA THR A 160 -0.43 -1.08 -6.00
C THR A 160 0.06 -1.04 -4.56
N ASP A 161 -0.21 -2.12 -3.84
CA ASP A 161 0.22 -2.36 -2.47
C ASP A 161 1.40 -3.34 -2.49
N SER A 162 2.57 -2.82 -2.82
CA SER A 162 3.81 -3.58 -2.93
C SER A 162 4.77 -3.25 -1.81
N SER A 163 5.68 -4.18 -1.53
CA SER A 163 6.92 -3.88 -0.80
C SER A 163 7.78 -2.89 -1.58
N ASP A 164 8.87 -2.45 -0.95
CA ASP A 164 9.95 -1.72 -1.61
C ASP A 164 10.48 -2.46 -2.86
N PRO A 165 11.14 -1.78 -3.82
CA PRO A 165 11.64 -2.34 -5.08
C PRO A 165 12.85 -3.25 -4.86
N ILE A 166 12.61 -4.36 -4.17
CA ILE A 166 13.52 -5.44 -3.89
C ILE A 166 12.82 -6.72 -4.38
N GLY A 167 13.61 -7.63 -4.97
CA GLY A 167 13.09 -8.91 -5.44
C GLY A 167 11.92 -8.78 -6.42
N PRO A 168 10.75 -9.40 -6.15
CA PRO A 168 9.63 -9.46 -7.09
C PRO A 168 8.93 -8.11 -7.32
N ALA A 169 9.11 -7.12 -6.44
CA ALA A 169 8.42 -5.84 -6.55
C ALA A 169 9.09 -4.83 -7.50
N VAL A 170 10.37 -5.02 -7.87
CA VAL A 170 11.14 -4.09 -8.73
C VAL A 170 10.38 -3.62 -9.99
N PRO A 171 9.71 -4.50 -10.77
CA PRO A 171 9.02 -4.08 -11.98
C PRO A 171 7.84 -3.11 -11.72
N LEU A 172 7.27 -3.11 -10.52
CA LEU A 172 6.09 -2.30 -10.15
C LEU A 172 6.40 -0.80 -9.99
N PHE A 173 7.69 -0.43 -9.99
CA PHE A 173 8.16 0.95 -9.87
C PHE A 173 8.60 1.56 -11.21
N GLN A 174 8.48 0.80 -12.30
CA GLN A 174 9.00 1.17 -13.62
C GLN A 174 7.92 1.79 -14.51
N GLN A 175 8.36 2.59 -15.49
CA GLN A 175 7.47 3.28 -16.43
C GLN A 175 6.54 2.32 -17.19
N GLU A 176 7.04 1.14 -17.53
CA GLU A 176 6.30 0.08 -18.22
C GLU A 176 5.09 -0.37 -17.40
N TYR A 177 5.24 -0.49 -16.08
CA TYR A 177 4.13 -0.86 -15.19
C TYR A 177 3.09 0.26 -15.09
N PHE A 178 3.53 1.52 -14.97
CA PHE A 178 2.60 2.66 -14.96
C PHE A 178 1.84 2.78 -16.29
N GLN A 179 2.46 2.43 -17.41
CA GLN A 179 1.78 2.35 -18.71
C GLN A 179 0.75 1.22 -18.75
N LEU A 180 1.01 0.07 -18.12
CA LEU A 180 0.01 -1.00 -17.97
C LEU A 180 -1.17 -0.54 -17.11
N MET A 181 -0.91 0.13 -15.98
CA MET A 181 -1.98 0.68 -15.13
C MET A 181 -2.85 1.66 -15.90
N LYS A 182 -2.21 2.60 -16.61
CA LYS A 182 -2.89 3.56 -17.48
C LYS A 182 -3.80 2.90 -18.52
N ASN A 183 -3.35 1.82 -19.14
CA ASN A 183 -4.15 1.08 -20.14
C ASN A 183 -5.31 0.32 -19.50
N ALA A 184 -5.11 -0.21 -18.29
CA ALA A 184 -6.11 -0.98 -17.54
C ALA A 184 -7.20 -0.10 -16.90
N LEU A 185 -6.95 1.20 -16.71
CA LEU A 185 -7.93 2.15 -16.20
C LEU A 185 -9.00 2.51 -17.22
N LYS A 186 -10.25 2.58 -16.75
CA LYS A 186 -11.38 3.21 -17.46
C LYS A 186 -11.15 4.71 -17.61
N PRO A 187 -11.90 5.40 -18.48
CA PRO A 187 -11.97 6.86 -18.45
C PRO A 187 -12.20 7.37 -17.02
N GLU A 188 -11.50 8.44 -16.65
CA GLU A 188 -11.51 9.02 -15.29
C GLU A 188 -10.90 8.16 -14.18
N GLY A 189 -10.34 7.00 -14.53
CA GLY A 189 -9.75 6.09 -13.57
C GLY A 189 -8.53 6.66 -12.84
N ILE A 190 -8.33 6.18 -11.61
CA ILE A 190 -7.29 6.64 -10.69
C ILE A 190 -6.35 5.49 -10.32
N VAL A 191 -5.05 5.76 -10.28
CA VAL A 191 -4.05 4.90 -9.62
C VAL A 191 -3.66 5.47 -8.26
N CYS A 192 -3.36 4.58 -7.32
CA CYS A 192 -2.62 4.87 -6.10
C CYS A 192 -1.52 3.81 -5.96
N SER A 193 -0.30 4.19 -5.65
CA SER A 193 0.79 3.24 -5.43
C SER A 193 1.66 3.72 -4.28
N GLN A 194 2.14 2.78 -3.47
CA GLN A 194 3.23 3.03 -2.53
C GLN A 194 4.40 3.67 -3.29
N ALA A 195 5.05 4.66 -2.68
CA ALA A 195 6.10 5.46 -3.30
C ALA A 195 7.29 5.69 -2.38
N SER A 196 7.65 4.66 -1.60
CA SER A 196 8.80 4.67 -0.70
C SER A 196 8.74 5.77 0.39
N ASN A 197 9.79 5.85 1.19
CA ASN A 197 9.94 6.81 2.27
C ASN A 197 10.72 8.06 1.80
N PRO A 198 10.18 9.28 1.98
CA PRO A 198 10.85 10.54 1.62
C PRO A 198 12.17 10.83 2.35
N TRP A 199 12.43 10.18 3.49
CA TRP A 199 13.71 10.28 4.21
C TRP A 199 14.79 9.32 3.73
N SER A 200 14.47 8.44 2.77
CA SER A 200 15.43 7.51 2.18
C SER A 200 16.55 8.23 1.41
N LYS A 201 17.70 7.56 1.29
CA LYS A 201 18.83 8.11 0.51
C LYS A 201 18.67 7.91 -1.01
N THR A 202 17.79 7.03 -1.43
CA THR A 202 17.69 6.52 -2.81
C THR A 202 16.97 7.45 -3.78
N LYS A 203 16.42 8.59 -3.31
CA LYS A 203 15.55 9.50 -4.10
C LYS A 203 14.40 8.78 -4.81
N GLU A 204 14.06 7.59 -4.35
CA GLU A 204 13.13 6.70 -5.03
C GLU A 204 11.73 7.31 -5.12
N PHE A 205 11.23 7.90 -4.03
CA PHE A 205 9.94 8.58 -4.01
C PHE A 205 9.83 9.68 -5.08
N VAL A 206 10.95 10.31 -5.42
CA VAL A 206 11.02 11.34 -6.47
C VAL A 206 10.93 10.72 -7.85
N ASP A 207 11.61 9.59 -8.07
CA ASP A 207 11.62 8.89 -9.35
C ASP A 207 10.25 8.28 -9.66
N VAL A 208 9.61 7.66 -8.66
CA VAL A 208 8.25 7.11 -8.77
C VAL A 208 7.24 8.22 -9.07
N HIS A 209 7.34 9.35 -8.37
CA HIS A 209 6.50 10.52 -8.66
C HIS A 209 6.73 11.06 -10.08
N ARG A 210 7.99 11.11 -10.55
CA ARG A 210 8.30 11.54 -11.92
C ARG A 210 7.64 10.64 -12.95
N VAL A 211 7.71 9.33 -12.77
CA VAL A 211 7.05 8.35 -13.66
C VAL A 211 5.53 8.56 -13.64
N CYS A 212 4.93 8.70 -12.46
CA CYS A 212 3.50 8.97 -12.32
C CYS A 212 3.08 10.25 -13.08
N LYS A 213 3.81 11.36 -12.87
CA LYS A 213 3.58 12.65 -13.51
C LYS A 213 3.68 12.59 -15.04
N GLN A 214 4.58 11.76 -15.58
CA GLN A 214 4.69 11.56 -17.03
C GLN A 214 3.50 10.78 -17.61
N MET A 215 2.92 9.85 -16.84
CA MET A 215 1.86 8.97 -17.32
C MET A 215 0.46 9.58 -17.18
N PHE A 216 0.22 10.38 -16.15
CA PHE A 216 -1.12 10.86 -15.78
C PHE A 216 -1.26 12.39 -15.85
N PRO A 217 -2.30 12.92 -16.53
CA PRO A 217 -2.51 14.36 -16.66
C PRO A 217 -2.79 15.09 -15.34
N SER A 218 -3.38 14.41 -14.36
CA SER A 218 -3.44 14.87 -12.97
C SER A 218 -2.69 13.88 -12.08
N ASN A 219 -1.92 14.38 -11.12
CA ASN A 219 -1.12 13.60 -10.19
C ASN A 219 -1.01 14.29 -8.83
N GLY A 220 -0.68 13.50 -7.81
CA GLY A 220 -0.44 13.98 -6.46
C GLY A 220 0.57 13.10 -5.73
N PHE A 221 1.17 13.65 -4.68
CA PHE A 221 1.99 12.91 -3.74
C PHE A 221 1.45 13.16 -2.34
N ALA A 222 1.04 12.09 -1.66
CA ALA A 222 0.61 12.10 -0.28
C ALA A 222 1.59 11.31 0.57
N TYR A 223 1.55 11.47 1.89
CA TYR A 223 2.24 10.58 2.81
C TYR A 223 1.40 10.34 4.06
N THR A 224 1.69 9.24 4.75
CA THR A 224 1.12 8.94 6.06
C THR A 224 2.21 8.54 7.05
N THR A 225 1.85 8.49 8.33
CA THR A 225 2.72 8.08 9.42
C THR A 225 2.42 6.63 9.83
N VAL A 226 3.40 5.75 9.74
CA VAL A 226 3.31 4.35 10.16
C VAL A 226 4.51 4.07 11.05
N PRO A 227 4.36 4.02 12.38
CA PRO A 227 5.49 3.87 13.32
C PRO A 227 6.47 2.75 12.99
N THR A 228 5.99 1.61 12.46
CA THR A 228 6.84 0.46 12.17
C THR A 228 7.46 0.44 10.79
N TYR A 229 7.18 1.43 9.93
CA TYR A 229 7.88 1.58 8.66
C TYR A 229 9.17 2.39 8.84
N PRO A 230 10.16 2.24 7.93
CA PRO A 230 11.40 3.00 7.98
C PRO A 230 11.16 4.51 8.15
N ASN A 231 11.75 5.09 9.20
CA ASN A 231 11.58 6.50 9.60
C ASN A 231 10.15 6.92 9.98
N GLY A 232 9.23 5.98 10.19
CA GLY A 232 7.88 6.24 10.69
C GLY A 232 6.91 6.83 9.67
N ILE A 233 7.28 6.92 8.38
CA ILE A 233 6.44 7.49 7.33
C ILE A 233 6.57 6.71 6.01
N ILE A 234 5.55 6.84 5.16
CA ILE A 234 5.55 6.29 3.81
C ILE A 234 4.75 7.17 2.85
N GLY A 235 5.21 7.26 1.62
CA GLY A 235 4.60 8.06 0.56
C GLY A 235 3.66 7.25 -0.34
N PHE A 236 2.76 7.97 -1.00
CA PHE A 236 1.87 7.46 -2.04
C PHE A 236 1.93 8.39 -3.25
N VAL A 237 2.04 7.82 -4.44
CA VAL A 237 1.75 8.54 -5.68
C VAL A 237 0.31 8.27 -6.09
N LEU A 238 -0.38 9.33 -6.52
CA LEU A 238 -1.70 9.26 -7.10
C LEU A 238 -1.66 9.82 -8.52
N GLY A 239 -2.39 9.19 -9.44
CA GLY A 239 -2.47 9.61 -10.83
C GLY A 239 -3.88 9.38 -11.38
N SER A 240 -4.40 10.32 -12.16
CA SER A 240 -5.74 10.24 -12.75
C SER A 240 -5.70 10.47 -14.25
N LEU A 241 -6.51 9.73 -15.00
CA LEU A 241 -6.77 10.02 -16.42
C LEU A 241 -7.64 11.26 -16.62
N ASN A 242 -8.38 11.68 -15.58
CA ASN A 242 -9.10 12.95 -15.60
C ASN A 242 -8.17 14.09 -15.14
N LYS A 243 -7.89 15.02 -16.06
CA LYS A 243 -7.07 16.21 -15.81
C LYS A 243 -7.65 17.15 -14.74
N GLU A 244 -8.95 17.07 -14.48
CA GLU A 244 -9.65 17.92 -13.50
C GLU A 244 -9.66 17.29 -12.09
N THR A 245 -9.14 16.06 -11.92
CA THR A 245 -9.04 15.45 -10.59
C THR A 245 -8.13 16.29 -9.69
N ASN A 246 -8.65 16.74 -8.55
CA ASN A 246 -7.88 17.37 -7.49
C ASN A 246 -7.71 16.40 -6.33
N PHE A 247 -6.52 15.81 -6.20
CA PHE A 247 -6.25 14.87 -5.12
C PHE A 247 -6.20 15.50 -3.72
N ASN A 248 -6.01 16.82 -3.61
CA ASN A 248 -5.96 17.45 -2.28
C ASN A 248 -7.33 17.56 -1.62
N GLU A 249 -8.42 17.42 -2.39
CA GLU A 249 -9.78 17.61 -1.90
C GLU A 249 -10.62 16.36 -2.21
N PRO A 250 -11.02 15.57 -1.20
CA PRO A 250 -11.84 14.39 -1.44
C PRO A 250 -13.23 14.80 -1.95
N ILE A 251 -13.69 14.15 -3.03
CA ILE A 251 -15.05 14.33 -3.58
C ILE A 251 -16.07 13.69 -2.64
N ARG A 252 -15.75 12.51 -2.10
CA ARG A 252 -16.56 11.82 -1.10
C ARG A 252 -16.07 12.17 0.31
N ILE A 253 -16.92 12.86 1.06
CA ILE A 253 -16.76 13.11 2.49
C ILE A 253 -17.76 12.21 3.23
N PHE A 254 -17.27 11.48 4.23
CA PHE A 254 -18.08 10.60 5.07
C PHE A 254 -18.49 11.33 6.35
N THR A 255 -19.68 11.05 6.87
CA THR A 255 -20.05 11.58 8.20
C THR A 255 -19.33 10.81 9.30
N GLU A 256 -19.27 11.38 10.51
CA GLU A 256 -18.72 10.70 11.69
C GLU A 256 -19.41 9.36 11.97
N GLU A 257 -20.72 9.26 11.72
CA GLU A 257 -21.47 8.01 11.86
C GLU A 257 -21.05 6.97 10.81
N GLU A 258 -20.80 7.40 9.56
CA GLU A 258 -20.31 6.52 8.50
C GLU A 258 -18.89 6.02 8.80
N LEU A 259 -17.99 6.92 9.24
CA LEU A 259 -16.62 6.58 9.65
C LEU A 259 -16.63 5.60 10.85
N THR A 260 -17.49 5.86 11.83
CA THR A 260 -17.69 4.98 13.00
C THR A 260 -18.23 3.61 12.58
N ALA A 261 -19.20 3.57 11.67
CA ALA A 261 -19.77 2.32 11.17
C ALA A 261 -18.73 1.49 10.38
N MET A 262 -17.85 2.16 9.63
CA MET A 262 -16.71 1.54 8.92
C MET A 262 -15.53 1.19 9.86
N LYS A 263 -15.60 1.61 11.13
CA LYS A 263 -14.56 1.46 12.15
C LYS A 263 -13.22 2.05 11.70
N MET A 264 -13.28 3.21 11.04
CA MET A 264 -12.08 3.94 10.63
C MET A 264 -11.31 4.39 11.87
N LYS A 265 -9.99 4.21 11.86
CA LYS A 265 -9.10 4.55 12.98
C LYS A 265 -8.17 5.71 12.65
N PHE A 266 -7.91 5.95 11.36
CA PHE A 266 -6.92 6.92 10.90
C PHE A 266 -7.46 7.87 9.84
N TYR A 267 -8.09 7.35 8.79
CA TYR A 267 -8.57 8.17 7.68
C TYR A 267 -9.84 8.95 8.06
N ASN A 268 -9.80 10.26 7.81
CA ASN A 268 -10.95 11.15 7.64
C ASN A 268 -10.57 12.21 6.59
N GLU A 269 -11.49 13.10 6.23
CA GLU A 269 -11.27 14.12 5.20
C GLU A 269 -10.19 15.14 5.56
N ASP A 270 -10.01 15.45 6.85
CA ASP A 270 -8.97 16.39 7.29
C ASP A 270 -7.58 15.74 7.24
N VAL A 271 -7.49 14.47 7.62
CA VAL A 271 -6.27 13.66 7.44
C VAL A 271 -5.96 13.49 5.95
N HIS A 272 -6.97 13.30 5.10
CA HIS A 272 -6.80 13.27 3.65
C HIS A 272 -6.14 14.56 3.16
N ARG A 273 -6.71 15.73 3.45
CA ARG A 273 -6.15 17.04 3.04
C ARG A 273 -4.74 17.25 3.60
N ALA A 274 -4.52 16.88 4.86
CA ALA A 274 -3.23 17.02 5.53
C ALA A 274 -2.14 16.13 4.91
N ALA A 275 -2.49 14.95 4.39
CA ALA A 275 -1.54 14.03 3.76
C ALA A 275 -0.82 14.62 2.55
N PHE A 276 -1.42 15.61 1.87
CA PHE A 276 -0.81 16.34 0.75
C PHE A 276 -0.05 17.62 1.19
N SER A 277 -0.11 17.97 2.48
CA SER A 277 0.63 19.11 3.04
C SER A 277 2.07 18.73 3.35
N LEU A 278 2.91 18.71 2.30
CA LEU A 278 4.26 18.19 2.38
C LEU A 278 5.26 19.17 3.04
N PRO A 279 6.23 18.68 3.85
CA PRO A 279 7.39 19.45 4.29
C PRO A 279 8.17 20.09 3.13
N ASN A 280 8.83 21.23 3.40
CA ASN A 280 9.51 22.01 2.36
C ASN A 280 10.58 21.24 1.58
N PHE A 281 11.31 20.31 2.22
CA PHE A 281 12.34 19.52 1.52
C PHE A 281 11.71 18.57 0.48
N MET A 282 10.57 17.95 0.80
CA MET A 282 9.81 17.11 -0.12
C MET A 282 9.22 17.94 -1.26
N ARG A 283 8.59 19.08 -0.93
CA ARG A 283 8.05 20.02 -1.93
C ARG A 283 9.11 20.45 -2.93
N LYS A 284 10.34 20.72 -2.46
CA LYS A 284 11.46 21.10 -3.31
C LYS A 284 11.89 19.92 -4.19
N ALA A 285 12.11 18.74 -3.61
CA ALA A 285 12.53 17.55 -4.33
C ALA A 285 11.55 17.15 -5.46
N LEU A 286 10.24 17.21 -5.19
CA LEU A 286 9.20 16.86 -6.16
C LEU A 286 8.99 17.90 -7.27
N LYS A 287 9.31 19.19 -7.00
CA LYS A 287 9.24 20.27 -8.01
C LYS A 287 10.38 20.25 -9.01
N GLU A 288 11.54 19.76 -8.59
CA GLU A 288 12.76 19.67 -9.42
C GLU A 288 12.70 18.52 -10.45
N CYS A 289 11.56 17.85 -10.60
CA CYS A 289 11.35 16.65 -11.41
C CYS A 289 10.25 16.76 -12.47
#